data_AF-A0A0G1URV4-F1
#
_entry.id   AF-A0A0G1URV4-F1
#
_cell.length_a   1.000
_cell.length_b   1.000
_cell.length_c   1.000
_cell.angle_alpha   90.00
_cell.angle_beta   90.00
_cell.angle_gamma   90.00
#
_symmetry.space_group_name_H-M   'P 1'
#
loop_
_entity.id
_entity.type
_entity.pdbx_description
1 polymer ?
#
loop_
_entity_poly.entity_id
_entity_poly.type
_entity_poly.pdbx_seq_one_letter_code
_entity_poly.pdbx_strand_id
1 'polypeptide(L)'
;MEHREKDLKEWEKLVKKIRAPKEQVHIGIVGKYFEIGDFTLMDSYLSVIESIKHAAWANGWEPKITWLSAEQYEKNAGALQELKRYDGIIVPGGFGIRGIEGKIKAIQFCREKKIPYFGLCLGMQLAVIEFARNVCGLK
;
A
#
# COMPACT_ATOMS: atom_id res chain seq x y z
N MET A 1 -22.82 -32.28 -22.94
CA MET A 1 -21.92 -31.85 -21.85
C MET A 1 -22.63 -32.15 -20.56
N GLU A 2 -22.17 -33.13 -19.78
CA GLU A 2 -22.74 -33.42 -18.46
C GLU A 2 -22.47 -32.24 -17.51
N HIS A 3 -23.50 -31.84 -16.78
CA HIS A 3 -23.44 -30.78 -15.78
C HIS A 3 -22.72 -31.33 -14.54
N ARG A 4 -21.43 -30.99 -14.37
CA ARG A 4 -20.73 -31.22 -13.10
C ARG A 4 -21.27 -30.24 -12.06
N GLU A 5 -21.89 -30.76 -11.00
CA GLU A 5 -22.15 -29.96 -9.80
C GLU A 5 -20.82 -29.40 -9.29
N LYS A 6 -20.75 -28.07 -9.16
CA LYS A 6 -19.54 -27.38 -8.71
C LYS A 6 -19.55 -27.33 -7.18
N ASP A 7 -18.54 -27.90 -6.54
CA ASP A 7 -18.31 -27.72 -5.11
C ASP A 7 -17.94 -26.24 -4.84
N LEU A 8 -18.81 -25.51 -4.13
CA LEU A 8 -18.65 -24.09 -3.80
C LEU A 8 -18.20 -23.84 -2.37
N LYS A 9 -17.86 -24.89 -1.58
CA LYS A 9 -17.56 -24.76 -0.15
C LYS A 9 -16.48 -23.74 0.16
N GLU A 10 -15.42 -23.68 -0.64
CA GLU A 10 -14.32 -22.72 -0.44
C GLU A 10 -14.76 -21.27 -0.71
N TRP A 11 -15.60 -21.06 -1.73
CA TRP A 11 -16.18 -19.75 -2.01
C TRP A 11 -17.12 -19.29 -0.90
N GLU A 12 -17.96 -20.19 -0.37
CA GLU A 12 -18.85 -19.90 0.75
C GLU A 12 -18.06 -19.52 2.01
N LYS A 13 -16.98 -20.24 2.32
CA LYS A 13 -16.07 -19.91 3.43
C LYS A 13 -15.44 -18.54 3.26
N LEU A 14 -14.97 -18.21 2.05
CA LEU A 14 -14.40 -16.90 1.75
C LEU A 14 -15.43 -15.79 1.94
N VAL A 15 -16.62 -15.93 1.35
CA VAL A 15 -17.70 -14.93 1.48
C VAL A 15 -18.09 -14.75 2.95
N LYS A 16 -18.16 -15.83 3.73
CA LYS A 16 -18.43 -15.76 5.17
C LYS A 16 -17.35 -15.00 5.91
N LYS A 17 -16.06 -15.21 5.60
CA LYS A 17 -14.96 -14.41 6.15
C LYS A 17 -15.09 -12.95 5.76
N ILE A 18 -15.35 -12.64 4.50
CA ILE A 18 -15.51 -11.25 4.02
C ILE A 18 -16.62 -10.54 4.77
N ARG A 19 -17.78 -11.18 4.98
CA ARG A 19 -18.97 -10.55 5.59
C ARG A 19 -18.96 -10.48 7.11
N ALA A 20 -18.10 -11.24 7.79
CA ALA A 20 -18.02 -11.21 9.24
C ALA A 20 -17.64 -9.78 9.73
N PRO A 21 -18.19 -9.33 10.88
CA PRO A 21 -17.72 -8.10 11.53
C PRO A 21 -16.29 -8.30 12.01
N LYS A 22 -15.43 -7.30 11.79
CA LYS A 22 -14.01 -7.33 12.10
C LYS A 22 -13.53 -5.94 12.48
N GLU A 23 -12.41 -5.88 13.22
CA GLU A 23 -11.67 -4.65 13.42
C GLU A 23 -10.96 -4.21 12.13
N GLN A 24 -10.66 -2.92 12.03
CA GLN A 24 -10.02 -2.35 10.85
C GLN A 24 -8.51 -2.40 10.95
N VAL A 25 -7.85 -2.71 9.83
CA VAL A 25 -6.41 -2.50 9.64
C VAL A 25 -6.20 -1.38 8.62
N HIS A 26 -5.50 -0.34 9.03
CA HIS A 26 -5.28 0.87 8.26
C HIS A 26 -4.00 0.76 7.43
N ILE A 27 -4.15 0.64 6.12
CA ILE A 27 -3.01 0.51 5.19
C ILE A 27 -2.91 1.76 4.32
N GLY A 28 -1.78 2.44 4.38
CA GLY A 28 -1.46 3.57 3.52
C GLY A 28 -0.71 3.13 2.27
N ILE A 29 -1.11 3.57 1.07
CA ILE A 29 -0.40 3.29 -0.18
C ILE A 29 0.14 4.60 -0.76
N VAL A 30 1.47 4.73 -0.79
CA VAL A 30 2.16 5.96 -1.26
C VAL A 30 2.46 5.86 -2.75
N GLY A 31 1.73 6.64 -3.55
CA GLY A 31 1.78 6.61 -5.01
C GLY A 31 1.71 8.00 -5.64
N LYS A 32 1.61 8.03 -6.97
CA LYS A 32 1.67 9.25 -7.78
C LYS A 32 0.29 9.78 -8.21
N TYR A 33 -0.71 8.92 -8.36
CA TYR A 33 -1.94 9.24 -9.10
C TYR A 33 -3.16 9.22 -8.19
N PHE A 34 -3.42 10.33 -7.49
CA PHE A 34 -4.62 10.42 -6.63
C PHE A 34 -5.54 11.58 -6.94
N GLU A 35 -5.20 12.45 -7.90
CA GLU A 35 -6.05 13.59 -8.26
C GLU A 35 -6.11 13.75 -9.78
N ILE A 36 -7.08 13.06 -10.40
CA ILE A 36 -7.71 13.52 -11.66
C ILE A 36 -9.22 13.25 -11.52
N GLY A 37 -9.91 14.02 -10.67
CA GLY A 37 -11.37 13.96 -10.49
C GLY A 37 -11.91 12.65 -9.88
N ASP A 38 -13.14 12.28 -10.25
CA ASP A 38 -13.91 11.12 -9.72
C ASP A 38 -13.37 9.74 -10.14
N PHE A 39 -12.36 9.69 -11.01
CA PHE A 39 -11.72 8.45 -11.45
C PHE A 39 -10.27 8.40 -10.97
N THR A 40 -10.07 7.88 -9.77
CA THR A 40 -8.75 7.43 -9.34
C THR A 40 -8.32 6.27 -10.24
N LEU A 41 -7.09 6.27 -10.72
CA LEU A 41 -6.49 5.22 -11.57
C LEU A 41 -6.28 3.91 -10.77
N MET A 42 -7.33 3.38 -10.13
CA MET A 42 -7.31 2.19 -9.29
C MET A 42 -6.93 0.94 -10.09
N ASP A 43 -7.26 0.90 -11.38
CA ASP A 43 -7.01 -0.25 -12.25
C ASP A 43 -5.53 -0.63 -12.33
N SER A 44 -4.62 0.35 -12.27
CA SER A 44 -3.18 0.08 -12.30
C SER A 44 -2.67 -0.63 -11.03
N TYR A 45 -3.46 -0.64 -9.96
CA TYR A 45 -3.10 -1.23 -8.67
C TYR A 45 -4.11 -2.29 -8.20
N LEU A 46 -5.03 -2.73 -9.05
CA LEU A 46 -6.09 -3.68 -8.68
C LEU A 46 -5.52 -4.93 -7.99
N SER A 47 -4.47 -5.53 -8.56
CA SER A 47 -3.85 -6.72 -7.97
C SER A 47 -3.24 -6.45 -6.60
N VAL A 48 -2.71 -5.25 -6.35
CA VAL A 48 -2.19 -4.85 -5.04
C VAL A 48 -3.35 -4.71 -4.04
N ILE A 49 -4.43 -4.04 -4.45
CA ILE A 49 -5.63 -3.83 -3.62
C ILE A 49 -6.26 -5.18 -3.24
N GLU A 50 -6.49 -6.06 -4.20
CA GLU A 50 -7.10 -7.37 -3.96
C GLU A 50 -6.20 -8.28 -3.11
N SER A 51 -4.87 -8.21 -3.30
CA SER A 51 -3.92 -8.93 -2.44
C SER A 51 -4.01 -8.48 -0.98
N ILE A 52 -4.10 -7.18 -0.72
CA ILE A 52 -4.28 -6.64 0.63
C ILE A 52 -5.61 -7.11 1.22
N LYS A 53 -6.70 -7.06 0.44
CA LYS A 53 -8.01 -7.52 0.91
C LYS A 53 -8.00 -9.00 1.29
N HIS A 54 -7.46 -9.84 0.42
CA HIS A 54 -7.38 -11.27 0.66
C HIS A 54 -6.52 -11.59 1.89
N ALA A 55 -5.39 -10.88 2.05
CA ALA A 55 -4.55 -11.03 3.24
C ALA A 55 -5.27 -10.59 4.52
N ALA A 56 -5.97 -9.45 4.50
CA ALA A 56 -6.72 -8.97 5.66
C ALA A 56 -7.83 -9.95 6.05
N TRP A 57 -8.66 -10.39 5.09
CA TRP A 57 -9.75 -11.34 5.36
C TRP A 57 -9.24 -12.70 5.83
N ALA A 58 -8.11 -13.17 5.30
CA ALA A 58 -7.49 -14.41 5.74
C ALA A 58 -7.06 -14.34 7.22
N ASN A 59 -6.66 -13.15 7.68
CA ASN A 59 -6.22 -12.86 9.06
C ASN A 59 -7.34 -12.32 9.96
N GLY A 60 -8.59 -12.24 9.49
CA GLY A 60 -9.71 -11.75 10.31
C GLY A 60 -9.79 -10.24 10.49
N TRP A 61 -9.20 -9.45 9.58
CA TRP A 61 -9.23 -7.99 9.58
C TRP A 61 -10.05 -7.41 8.42
N GLU A 62 -10.60 -6.22 8.63
CA GLU A 62 -11.21 -5.42 7.57
C GLU A 62 -10.19 -4.41 7.02
N PRO A 63 -9.83 -4.48 5.73
CA PRO A 63 -8.81 -3.62 5.15
C PRO A 63 -9.35 -2.19 4.93
N LYS A 64 -8.75 -1.19 5.58
CA LYS A 64 -8.99 0.24 5.30
C LYS A 64 -7.81 0.82 4.53
N ILE A 65 -7.91 0.78 3.21
CA ILE A 65 -6.86 1.26 2.30
C ILE A 65 -7.02 2.76 2.07
N THR A 66 -5.95 3.52 2.29
CA THR A 66 -5.90 4.97 1.99
C THR A 66 -4.77 5.26 1.02
N TRP A 67 -5.06 6.10 0.04
CA TRP A 67 -4.08 6.56 -0.91
C TRP A 67 -3.37 7.82 -0.44
N LEU A 68 -2.06 7.87 -0.66
CA LEU A 68 -1.18 8.90 -0.12
C LEU A 68 -0.29 9.47 -1.23
N SER A 69 -0.29 10.80 -1.37
CA SER A 69 0.40 11.48 -2.47
C SER A 69 1.90 11.61 -2.20
N ALA A 70 2.72 10.92 -3.00
CA ALA A 70 4.16 11.08 -2.94
C ALA A 70 4.62 12.50 -3.30
N GLU A 71 3.96 13.16 -4.27
CA GLU A 71 4.29 14.54 -4.66
C GLU A 71 4.04 15.54 -3.52
N GLN A 72 3.05 15.27 -2.65
CA GLN A 72 2.80 16.09 -1.47
C GLN A 72 3.95 16.00 -0.47
N TYR A 73 4.55 14.82 -0.31
CA TYR A 73 5.71 14.61 0.57
C TYR A 73 7.00 15.24 0.02
N GLU A 74 7.10 15.47 -1.28
CA GLU A 74 8.19 16.26 -1.85
C GLU A 74 8.09 17.72 -1.42
N LYS A 75 6.89 18.30 -1.53
CA LYS A 75 6.61 19.73 -1.32
C LYS A 75 6.50 20.12 0.16
N ASN A 76 5.93 19.25 1.00
CA ASN A 76 5.65 19.54 2.40
C ASN A 76 6.10 18.39 3.30
N ALA A 77 7.22 18.58 3.99
CA ALA A 77 7.73 17.61 4.95
C ALA A 77 6.78 17.35 6.14
N GLY A 78 5.95 18.34 6.51
CA GLY A 78 4.95 18.21 7.56
C GLY A 78 3.84 17.20 7.21
N ALA A 79 3.56 17.00 5.92
CA ALA A 79 2.53 16.04 5.48
C ALA A 79 2.88 14.60 5.86
N LEU A 80 4.16 14.25 5.99
CA LEU A 80 4.62 12.92 6.41
C LEU A 80 4.12 12.51 7.80
N GLN A 81 3.72 13.46 8.65
CA GLN A 81 3.20 13.12 9.99
C GLN A 81 1.94 12.26 9.92
N GLU A 82 1.17 12.35 8.84
CA GLU A 82 -0.02 11.52 8.67
C GLU A 82 0.32 10.02 8.58
N LEU A 83 1.55 9.65 8.20
CA LEU A 83 1.96 8.25 8.07
C LEU A 83 1.86 7.48 9.41
N LYS A 84 1.92 8.18 10.54
CA LYS A 84 1.82 7.58 11.89
C LYS A 84 0.44 6.98 12.20
N ARG A 85 -0.59 7.34 11.45
CA ARG A 85 -1.97 6.85 11.68
C ARG A 85 -2.24 5.49 11.02
N TYR A 86 -1.27 4.94 10.31
CA TYR A 86 -1.42 3.68 9.57
C TYR A 86 -0.65 2.56 10.26
N ASP A 87 -1.25 1.37 10.23
CA ASP A 87 -0.66 0.14 10.75
C ASP A 87 0.43 -0.40 9.80
N GLY A 88 0.39 0.00 8.53
CA GLY A 88 1.43 -0.31 7.57
C GLY A 88 1.38 0.57 6.33
N ILE A 89 2.55 0.80 5.74
CA ILE A 89 2.73 1.60 4.54
C ILE A 89 3.24 0.72 3.40
N ILE A 90 2.57 0.80 2.25
CA ILE A 90 2.98 0.13 1.02
C ILE A 90 3.45 1.18 0.02
N VAL A 91 4.63 0.96 -0.56
CA VAL A 91 5.13 1.76 -1.67
C VAL A 91 5.19 0.88 -2.91
N PRO A 92 4.24 1.01 -3.84
CA PRO A 92 4.22 0.21 -5.04
C PRO A 92 5.20 0.70 -6.10
N GLY A 93 5.35 -0.12 -7.13
CA GLY A 93 5.92 0.29 -8.42
C GLY A 93 5.23 1.55 -8.98
N GLY A 94 5.96 2.34 -9.75
CA GLY A 94 5.38 3.51 -10.41
C GLY A 94 6.15 3.85 -11.67
N PHE A 95 5.45 4.27 -12.71
CA PHE A 95 6.05 4.67 -13.97
C PHE A 95 6.44 6.17 -13.95
N GLY A 96 7.66 6.44 -14.42
CA GLY A 96 8.23 7.78 -14.53
C GLY A 96 8.90 8.29 -13.25
N ILE A 97 9.52 9.46 -13.37
CA ILE A 97 10.41 10.03 -12.35
C ILE A 97 9.71 10.85 -11.24
N ARG A 98 8.45 11.22 -11.44
CA ARG A 98 7.70 12.09 -10.51
C ARG A 98 7.36 11.36 -9.20
N GLY A 99 7.52 12.03 -8.07
CA GLY A 99 7.21 11.49 -6.75
C GLY A 99 8.25 10.53 -6.19
N ILE A 100 9.42 10.37 -6.84
CA ILE A 100 10.49 9.48 -6.36
C ILE A 100 11.05 9.97 -5.03
N GLU A 101 11.39 11.26 -4.91
CA GLU A 101 11.98 11.79 -3.69
C GLU A 101 10.93 11.83 -2.56
N GLY A 102 9.65 11.99 -2.91
CA GLY A 102 8.54 11.87 -1.97
C GLY A 102 8.40 10.47 -1.39
N LYS A 103 8.54 9.45 -2.25
CA LYS A 103 8.59 8.04 -1.81
C LYS A 103 9.80 7.79 -0.91
N ILE A 104 10.98 8.29 -1.27
CA ILE A 104 12.21 8.17 -0.44
C ILE A 104 11.99 8.82 0.94
N LYS A 105 11.41 10.03 0.99
CA LYS A 105 11.06 10.69 2.26
C LYS A 105 10.06 9.88 3.09
N ALA A 106 9.04 9.29 2.47
CA ALA A 106 8.08 8.42 3.15
C ALA A 106 8.76 7.15 3.70
N ILE A 107 9.66 6.53 2.94
CA ILE A 107 10.46 5.39 3.37
C ILE A 107 11.32 5.75 4.58
N GLN A 108 12.06 6.85 4.49
CA GLN A 108 12.90 7.35 5.58
C GLN A 108 12.07 7.55 6.85
N PHE A 109 10.90 8.20 6.72
CA PHE A 109 10.00 8.43 7.83
C PHE A 109 9.52 7.11 8.46
N CYS A 110 9.13 6.13 7.65
CA CYS A 110 8.71 4.82 8.15
C CYS A 110 9.84 4.12 8.90
N ARG A 111 11.06 4.11 8.35
CA ARG A 111 12.25 3.53 8.98
C ARG A 111 12.55 4.17 10.33
N GLU A 112 12.60 5.50 10.38
CA GLU A 112 12.95 6.26 11.59
C GLU A 112 11.86 6.20 12.66
N LYS A 113 10.59 6.09 12.26
CA LYS A 113 9.45 5.98 13.18
C LYS A 113 9.02 4.55 13.46
N LYS A 114 9.74 3.55 12.92
CA LYS A 114 9.45 2.12 13.07
C LYS A 114 8.03 1.75 12.63
N ILE A 115 7.54 2.40 11.57
CA ILE A 115 6.24 2.08 10.96
C ILE A 115 6.46 0.91 9.99
N PRO A 116 5.64 -0.15 10.03
CA PRO A 116 5.74 -1.26 9.09
C PRO A 116 5.69 -0.79 7.64
N TYR A 117 6.65 -1.27 6.85
CA TYR A 117 6.86 -0.84 5.47
C TYR A 117 6.94 -2.04 4.53
N PHE A 118 6.29 -1.95 3.38
CA PHE A 118 6.40 -2.95 2.32
C PHE A 118 6.59 -2.29 0.94
N GLY A 119 7.79 -2.46 0.38
CA GLY A 119 8.15 -1.91 -0.93
C GLY A 119 7.99 -2.94 -2.04
N LEU A 120 7.21 -2.63 -3.08
CA LEU A 120 7.04 -3.49 -4.25
C LEU A 120 7.91 -2.99 -5.42
N CYS A 121 8.79 -3.84 -5.93
CA CYS A 121 9.66 -3.55 -7.08
C CYS A 121 10.42 -2.22 -6.89
N LEU A 122 10.00 -1.14 -7.55
CA LEU A 122 10.57 0.20 -7.36
C LEU A 122 10.53 0.64 -5.89
N GLY A 123 9.49 0.30 -5.12
CA GLY A 123 9.44 0.63 -3.69
C GLY A 123 10.63 0.04 -2.93
N MET A 124 10.94 -1.24 -3.18
CA MET A 124 12.12 -1.90 -2.61
C MET A 124 13.42 -1.26 -3.08
N GLN A 125 13.54 -0.92 -4.38
CA GLN A 125 14.73 -0.24 -4.91
C GLN A 125 14.96 1.12 -4.23
N LEU A 126 13.89 1.89 -4.04
CA LEU A 126 13.94 3.17 -3.34
C LEU A 126 14.27 3.00 -1.86
N ALA A 127 13.89 1.89 -1.23
CA ALA A 127 14.28 1.61 0.15
C ALA A 127 15.78 1.37 0.30
N VAL A 128 16.38 0.66 -0.66
CA VAL A 128 17.84 0.50 -0.73
C VAL A 128 18.53 1.85 -0.93
N ILE A 129 18.01 2.69 -1.85
CA ILE A 129 18.57 4.02 -2.12
C ILE A 129 18.46 4.94 -0.89
N GLU A 130 17.31 4.95 -0.22
CA GLU A 130 17.10 5.71 1.02
C GLU A 130 18.12 5.31 2.08
N PHE A 131 18.29 4.01 2.33
CA PHE A 131 19.23 3.52 3.32
C PHE A 131 20.68 3.84 2.94
N ALA A 132 21.05 3.65 1.67
CA ALA A 132 22.39 3.97 1.19
C ALA A 132 22.75 5.45 1.39
N ARG A 133 21.82 6.36 1.07
CA ARG A 133 22.01 7.81 1.21
C ARG A 133 22.04 8.25 2.69
N ASN A 134 21.07 7.79 3.48
CA ASN A 134 20.80 8.34 4.81
C ASN A 134 21.51 7.61 5.94
N VAL A 135 21.79 6.32 5.78
CA VAL A 135 22.44 5.49 6.82
C VAL A 135 23.89 5.20 6.45
N CYS A 136 24.17 4.82 5.21
CA CYS A 136 25.53 4.50 4.77
C CYS A 136 26.34 5.72 4.30
N GLY A 137 25.71 6.88 4.11
CA GLY A 137 26.37 8.12 3.68
C GLY A 137 26.87 8.12 2.23
N LEU A 138 26.34 7.25 1.37
CA LEU A 138 26.69 7.17 -0.04
C LEU A 138 25.88 8.21 -0.83
N LYS A 139 26.54 9.29 -1.26
CA LYS A 139 25.95 10.37 -2.06
C LYS A 139 26.22 10.19 -3.54
#